data_AF-A0A1Y4HJ38-F1
#
_entry.id   AF-A0A1Y4HJ38-F1
#
_cell.length_a   1.000
_cell.length_b   1.000
_cell.length_c   1.000
_cell.angle_alpha   90.00
_cell.angle_beta   90.00
_cell.angle_gamma   90.00
#
_symmetry.space_group_name_H-M   'P 1'
#
loop_
_entity.id
_entity.type
_entity.pdbx_description
1 polymer ?
#
loop_
_entity_poly.entity_id
_entity_poly.type
_entity_poly.pdbx_seq_one_letter_code
_entity_poly.pdbx_strand_id
1 'polypeptide(L)'
;MNLIITTILQEKDRIDRMLKKYQEELEKLPKGTISEKKVRQSTYFYLKYRDGKKVISQYVSQKDVGDVRKQVEKRRHIETMIRSLKEERAIAEQALEGHI
;
A
#
# COMPACT_ATOMS: atom_id res chain seq x y z
N MET A 1 -24.44 -26.99 -10.77
CA MET A 1 -23.55 -25.85 -10.43
C MET A 1 -22.25 -26.44 -9.91
N ASN A 2 -21.11 -26.16 -10.55
CA ASN A 2 -19.82 -26.73 -10.14
C ASN A 2 -19.33 -26.06 -8.85
N LEU A 3 -19.27 -26.80 -7.74
CA LEU A 3 -18.87 -26.30 -6.42
C LEU A 3 -17.50 -25.61 -6.42
N ILE A 4 -16.58 -26.09 -7.27
CA ILE A 4 -15.23 -25.52 -7.41
C ILE A 4 -15.33 -24.11 -8.02
N ILE A 5 -16.08 -23.95 -9.11
CA ILE A 5 -16.26 -22.66 -9.78
C ILE A 5 -16.94 -21.66 -8.83
N THR A 6 -17.97 -22.08 -8.10
CA THR A 6 -18.66 -21.21 -7.13
C THR A 6 -17.70 -20.74 -6.04
N THR A 7 -16.85 -21.62 -5.52
CA THR A 7 -15.85 -21.27 -4.49
C THR A 7 -14.83 -20.26 -5.04
N ILE A 8 -14.33 -20.46 -6.25
CA ILE A 8 -13.35 -19.55 -6.87
C ILE A 8 -13.97 -18.17 -7.10
N LEU A 9 -15.23 -18.09 -7.55
CA LEU A 9 -15.94 -16.82 -7.71
C LEU A 9 -16.11 -16.08 -6.38
N GLN A 10 -16.50 -16.79 -5.31
CA GLN A 10 -16.63 -16.21 -3.97
C GLN A 10 -15.30 -15.66 -3.44
N GLU A 11 -14.20 -16.38 -3.68
CA GLU A 11 -12.87 -15.95 -3.24
C GLU A 11 -12.39 -14.73 -4.04
N LYS A 12 -12.61 -14.71 -5.36
CA LYS A 12 -12.34 -13.54 -6.19
C LYS A 12 -13.11 -12.30 -5.69
N ASP A 13 -14.40 -12.45 -5.37
CA ASP A 13 -15.21 -11.35 -4.82
C ASP A 13 -14.76 -10.90 -3.43
N ARG A 14 -14.21 -11.80 -2.62
CA ARG A 14 -13.56 -11.46 -1.34
C ARG A 14 -12.30 -10.62 -1.58
N ILE A 15 -11.45 -11.05 -2.52
CA ILE A 15 -10.23 -10.35 -2.90
C ILE A 15 -10.54 -8.95 -3.43
N ASP A 16 -11.54 -8.82 -4.32
CA ASP A 16 -11.98 -7.53 -4.89
C ASP A 16 -12.40 -6.54 -3.78
N ARG A 17 -13.13 -7.02 -2.77
CA ARG A 17 -13.51 -6.20 -1.59
C ARG A 17 -12.30 -5.81 -0.74
N MET A 18 -11.36 -6.73 -0.53
CA MET A 18 -10.14 -6.43 0.23
C MET A 18 -9.24 -5.42 -0.47
N LEU A 19 -9.07 -5.56 -1.79
CA LEU A 19 -8.31 -4.61 -2.62
C LEU A 19 -8.91 -3.21 -2.52
N LYS A 20 -10.24 -3.07 -2.63
CA LYS A 20 -10.92 -1.78 -2.46
C LYS A 20 -10.64 -1.16 -1.10
N LYS A 21 -10.81 -1.92 -0.02
CA LYS A 21 -10.58 -1.43 1.36
C LYS A 21 -9.13 -0.97 1.57
N TYR A 22 -8.16 -1.75 1.09
CA TYR A 22 -6.74 -1.40 1.24
C TYR A 22 -6.33 -0.21 0.38
N GLN A 23 -6.92 -0.05 -0.81
CA GLN A 23 -6.69 1.12 -1.64
C GLN A 23 -7.21 2.40 -0.95
N GLU A 24 -8.40 2.37 -0.35
CA GLU A 24 -8.97 3.48 0.43
C GLU A 24 -8.13 3.82 1.67
N GLU A 25 -7.56 2.82 2.34
CA GLU A 25 -6.66 3.03 3.48
C GLU A 25 -5.33 3.65 3.06
N LEU A 26 -4.81 3.20 1.92
CA LEU A 26 -3.55 3.68 1.35
C LEU A 26 -3.64 5.15 0.90
N GLU A 27 -4.81 5.64 0.48
CA GLU A 27 -5.02 7.05 0.16
C GLU A 27 -4.88 7.97 1.38
N LYS A 28 -5.15 7.45 2.58
CA LYS A 28 -5.08 8.20 3.85
C LYS A 28 -3.67 8.24 4.43
N LEU A 29 -2.72 7.47 3.89
CA LEU A 29 -1.37 7.33 4.42
C LEU A 29 -0.34 8.13 3.60
N PRO A 30 0.64 8.78 4.25
CA PRO A 30 1.67 9.55 3.57
C PRO A 30 2.52 8.66 2.66
N LYS A 31 2.72 9.13 1.42
CA LYS A 31 3.63 8.51 0.45
C LYS A 31 5.08 8.80 0.81
N GLY A 32 5.98 7.91 0.38
CA GLY A 32 7.41 8.18 0.38
C GLY A 32 8.14 7.69 1.62
N THR A 33 9.18 8.41 2.04
CA THR A 33 10.10 7.99 3.11
C THR A 33 10.48 9.15 4.01
N ILE A 34 10.73 8.86 5.30
CA ILE A 34 11.34 9.83 6.21
C ILE A 34 12.85 9.86 5.97
N SER A 35 13.37 11.04 5.66
CA SER A 35 14.79 11.34 5.55
C SER A 35 15.24 12.16 6.76
N GLU A 36 16.37 11.78 7.31
CA GLU A 36 17.06 12.54 8.35
C GLU A 36 18.13 13.44 7.72
N LYS A 37 18.29 14.66 8.22
CA LYS A 37 19.35 15.59 7.84
C LYS A 37 19.99 16.18 9.09
N LYS A 38 21.27 15.89 9.31
CA LYS A 38 22.06 16.45 10.42
C LYS A 38 22.77 17.72 9.94
N VAL A 39 22.65 18.80 10.70
CA VAL A 39 23.33 20.08 10.45
C VAL A 39 23.92 20.57 11.77
N ARG A 40 25.26 20.58 11.87
CA ARG A 40 25.97 20.85 13.12
C ARG A 40 25.45 19.96 14.26
N GLN A 41 24.79 20.54 15.27
CA GLN A 41 24.21 19.85 16.42
C GLN A 41 22.70 19.59 16.30
N SER A 42 22.08 19.95 15.18
CA SER A 42 20.63 19.83 14.99
C SER A 42 20.28 18.76 13.98
N THR A 43 19.19 18.03 14.25
CA THR A 43 18.63 17.02 13.35
C THR A 43 17.28 17.49 12.82
N TYR A 44 17.09 17.37 11.51
CA TYR A 44 15.87 17.75 10.81
C TYR A 44 15.31 16.54 10.08
N PHE A 45 13.98 16.39 10.10
CA PHE A 45 13.28 15.31 9.43
C PHE A 45 12.46 15.83 8.27
N TYR A 46 12.44 15.05 7.18
CA TYR A 46 11.69 15.39 5.98
C TYR A 46 10.97 14.16 5.44
N LEU A 47 9.69 14.29 5.10
CA LEU A 47 8.97 13.34 4.27
C LEU A 47 9.33 13.59 2.80
N LYS A 48 10.02 12.64 2.19
CA LYS A 48 10.41 12.68 0.78
C LYS A 48 9.51 11.81 -0.06
N TYR A 49 8.86 12.38 -1.06
CA TYR A 49 8.02 11.66 -1.99
C TYR A 49 8.07 12.29 -3.38
N ARG A 50 7.62 11.53 -4.38
CA ARG A 50 7.52 12.00 -5.76
C ARG A 50 6.09 12.44 -6.04
N ASP A 51 5.94 13.66 -6.54
CA ASP A 51 4.67 14.18 -7.05
C ASP A 51 4.82 14.43 -8.55
N GLY A 52 4.32 13.48 -9.34
CA GLY A 52 4.58 13.38 -10.79
C GLY A 52 6.08 13.38 -11.10
N LYS A 53 6.55 14.46 -11.75
CA LYS A 53 7.96 14.60 -12.14
C LYS A 53 8.83 15.22 -11.04
N LYS A 54 8.26 15.79 -9.98
CA LYS A 54 8.96 16.53 -8.94
C LYS A 54 9.23 15.66 -7.71
N VAL A 55 10.36 15.89 -7.06
CA VAL A 55 10.65 15.33 -5.73
C VAL A 55 10.35 16.39 -4.68
N ILE A 56 9.43 16.08 -3.77
CA ILE A 56 9.06 16.93 -2.64
C ILE A 56 9.82 16.47 -1.41
N SER A 57 10.34 17.43 -0.64
CA SER A 57 10.93 17.20 0.69
C SER A 57 10.18 18.07 1.70
N GLN A 58 9.13 17.52 2.29
CA GLN A 58 8.29 18.23 3.24
C GLN A 58 8.88 18.10 4.65
N TYR A 59 9.08 19.22 5.35
CA TYR A 59 9.57 19.19 6.72
C TYR A 59 8.60 18.47 7.66
N VAL A 60 9.14 17.66 8.56
CA VAL A 60 8.41 16.96 9.62
C VAL A 60 9.04 17.33 10.95
N SER A 61 8.22 17.76 11.91
CA SER A 61 8.71 18.17 13.22
C SER A 61 9.21 16.97 14.04
N GLN A 62 10.10 17.23 15.00
CA GLN A 62 10.64 16.19 15.88
C GLN A 62 9.55 15.42 16.65
N LYS A 63 8.46 16.09 17.04
CA LYS A 63 7.35 15.47 17.77
C LYS A 63 6.52 14.53 16.88
N ASP A 64 6.40 14.84 15.59
CA ASP A 64 5.52 14.10 14.68
C ASP A 64 6.25 12.98 13.93
N VAL A 65 7.59 13.00 13.91
CA VAL A 65 8.40 12.05 13.11
C VAL A 65 8.11 10.58 13.43
N GLY A 66 7.86 10.26 14.71
CA GLY A 66 7.55 8.91 15.14
C GLY A 66 6.25 8.40 14.50
N ASP A 67 5.22 9.23 14.50
CA ASP A 67 3.92 8.88 13.94
C ASP A 67 3.94 8.84 12.42
N VAL A 68 4.60 9.81 11.77
CA VAL A 68 4.76 9.77 10.30
C VAL A 68 5.54 8.54 9.87
N ARG A 69 6.59 8.13 10.62
CA ARG A 69 7.34 6.90 10.33
C ARG A 69 6.43 5.67 10.43
N LYS A 70 5.62 5.55 11.49
CA LYS A 70 4.65 4.46 11.63
C LYS A 70 3.66 4.42 10.47
N GLN A 71 3.15 5.58 10.04
CA GLN A 71 2.21 5.67 8.93
C GLN A 71 2.86 5.27 7.58
N VAL A 72 4.11 5.67 7.34
CA VAL A 72 4.88 5.26 6.15
C VAL A 72 5.13 3.75 6.15
N GLU A 73 5.51 3.16 7.28
CA GLU A 73 5.70 1.70 7.35
C GLU A 73 4.38 0.95 7.19
N LYS A 74 3.29 1.45 7.79
CA LYS A 74 1.95 0.90 7.58
C LYS A 74 1.56 0.93 6.10
N ARG A 75 1.86 2.03 5.40
CA ARG A 75 1.62 2.15 3.96
C ARG A 75 2.36 1.07 3.18
N ARG A 76 3.65 0.85 3.45
CA ARG A 76 4.45 -0.20 2.78
C ARG A 76 3.87 -1.58 3.01
N HIS A 77 3.42 -1.87 4.23
CA HIS A 77 2.79 -3.15 4.53
C HIS A 77 1.51 -3.35 3.69
N ILE A 78 0.66 -2.33 3.60
CA ILE A 78 -0.55 -2.37 2.78
C ILE A 78 -0.22 -2.50 1.28
N GLU A 79 0.82 -1.82 0.79
CA GLU A 79 1.31 -1.97 -0.60
C GLU A 79 1.71 -3.42 -0.90
N THR A 80 2.39 -4.10 0.04
CA THR A 80 2.71 -5.52 -0.06
C THR A 80 1.46 -6.40 -0.08
N MET A 81 0.48 -6.13 0.80
CA MET A 81 -0.78 -6.87 0.83
C MET A 81 -1.58 -6.73 -0.47
N ILE A 82 -1.66 -5.52 -1.03
CA ILE A 82 -2.30 -5.26 -2.32
C ILE A 82 -1.61 -6.04 -3.44
N ARG A 83 -0.28 -6.14 -3.42
CA ARG A 83 0.46 -6.92 -4.42
C ARG A 83 0.11 -8.41 -4.34
N SER A 84 0.14 -9.01 -3.15
CA SER A 84 -0.25 -10.42 -2.94
C SER A 84 -1.67 -10.68 -3.43
N LEU A 85 -2.63 -9.83 -3.04
CA LEU A 85 -4.02 -9.97 -3.44
C LEU A 85 -4.22 -9.86 -4.96
N LYS A 86 -3.45 -9.02 -5.66
CA LYS A 86 -3.49 -8.94 -7.13
C LYS A 86 -2.96 -10.21 -7.79
N GLU A 87 -1.91 -10.80 -7.24
CA GLU A 87 -1.35 -12.07 -7.71
C GLU A 87 -2.37 -13.20 -7.49
N GLU A 88 -2.98 -13.29 -6.29
CA GLU A 88 -4.07 -14.24 -5.97
C GLU A 88 -5.28 -14.08 -6.89
N ARG A 89 -5.69 -12.84 -7.16
CA ARG A 89 -6.81 -12.53 -8.06
C ARG A 89 -6.55 -13.01 -9.49
N ALA A 90 -5.32 -12.79 -10.00
CA ALA A 90 -4.94 -13.22 -11.34
C ALA A 90 -4.98 -14.75 -11.49
N ILE A 91 -4.56 -15.48 -10.45
CA ILE A 91 -4.66 -16.95 -10.41
C ILE A 91 -6.13 -17.39 -10.44
N ALA A 92 -6.99 -16.74 -9.65
CA ALA A 92 -8.42 -17.03 -9.65
C ALA A 92 -9.07 -16.77 -11.01
N GLU A 93 -8.68 -15.70 -11.72
CA GLU A 93 -9.15 -15.40 -13.07
C GLU A 93 -8.72 -16.47 -14.08
N GLN A 94 -7.44 -16.87 -14.07
CA GLN A 94 -6.93 -17.95 -14.94
C GLN A 94 -7.66 -19.28 -14.71
N ALA A 95 -7.95 -19.62 -13.45
CA ALA A 95 -8.68 -20.83 -13.12
C ALA A 95 -10.13 -20.80 -13.65
N LEU A 96 -10.79 -19.64 -13.63
CA LEU A 96 -12.14 -19.48 -14.18
C LEU A 96 -12.15 -19.57 -15.70
N GLU A 97 -11.17 -18.97 -16.39
CA GLU A 97 -11.03 -19.03 -17.85
C GLU A 97 -10.83 -20.47 -18.36
N GLY A 98 -10.05 -21.29 -17.64
CA GLY A 98 -9.85 -22.71 -17.98
C GLY A 98 -11.08 -23.61 -17.77
N HIS A 99 -12.17 -23.06 -17.23
CA HIS A 99 -13.44 -23.75 -17.03
C HIS A 99 -14.57 -23.24 -17.95
N ILE A 100 -14.28 -22.29 -18.85
CA ILE A 100 -15.18 -21.80 -19.90
C ILE A 100 -15.06 -22.68 -21.15
#